data_AF-A0A7S4R0A6-F1
#
_entry.id   AF-A0A7S4R0A6-F1
#
_cell.length_a   1.000
_cell.length_b   1.000
_cell.length_c   1.000
_cell.angle_alpha   90.00
_cell.angle_beta   90.00
_cell.angle_gamma   90.00
#
_symmetry.space_group_name_H-M   'P 1'
#
loop_
_entity.id
_entity.type
_entity.pdbx_description
1 polymer ?
#
loop_
_entity_poly.entity_id
_entity_poly.type
_entity_poly.pdbx_seq_one_letter_code
_entity_poly.pdbx_strand_id
1 'polypeptide(L)'
;DDNAAADDDDDSTKQDKIQPNHVTYGLFLKCCGTLLPQGNAKRDAVIENVFRKCCREGLMSDFVLESFRRAASDDLCVKILGGDVEDMDVLRLPVEWGANV
;
A
#
# COMPACT_ATOMS: atom_id res chain seq x y z
N ASP A 1 -50.33 27.67 20.44
CA ASP A 1 -49.86 28.10 19.11
C ASP A 1 -49.00 29.33 19.33
N ASP A 2 -47.69 29.32 19.16
CA ASP A 2 -46.91 28.69 18.12
C ASP A 2 -45.54 28.14 18.60
N ASN A 3 -45.10 27.14 17.85
CA ASN A 3 -43.90 26.32 17.95
C ASN A 3 -42.76 26.88 17.07
N ALA A 4 -41.53 26.42 17.33
CA ALA A 4 -40.30 26.53 16.52
C ALA A 4 -39.56 27.89 16.60
N ALA A 5 -38.22 27.95 16.69
CA ALA A 5 -37.24 27.05 16.10
C ALA A 5 -36.16 26.60 17.11
N ALA A 6 -35.83 25.30 17.05
CA ALA A 6 -34.56 24.78 17.51
C ALA A 6 -33.53 25.10 16.42
N ASP A 7 -32.52 25.89 16.77
CA ASP A 7 -31.27 25.98 16.02
C ASP A 7 -30.47 24.71 16.33
N ASP A 8 -30.77 23.63 15.61
CA ASP A 8 -29.88 22.46 15.51
C ASP A 8 -28.80 22.79 14.47
N ASP A 9 -27.66 23.29 14.97
CA ASP A 9 -26.39 23.33 14.23
C ASP A 9 -25.95 21.89 13.92
N ASP A 10 -26.37 21.36 12.75
CA ASP A 10 -25.83 20.14 12.16
C ASP A 10 -24.39 20.41 11.67
N ASP A 11 -23.42 20.32 12.60
CA ASP A 11 -21.99 20.22 12.27
C ASP A 11 -21.70 18.84 11.68
N SER A 12 -22.09 18.66 10.41
CA SER A 12 -21.65 17.56 9.57
C SER A 12 -20.15 17.69 9.32
N THR A 13 -19.34 17.23 10.28
CA THR A 13 -17.89 17.08 10.17
C THR A 13 -17.53 16.23 8.95
N LYS A 14 -17.22 16.88 7.83
CA LYS A 14 -16.66 16.24 6.64
C LYS A 14 -15.27 15.73 7.01
N GLN A 15 -15.17 14.46 7.36
CA GLN A 15 -13.87 13.82 7.50
C GLN A 15 -13.21 13.79 6.12
N ASP A 16 -12.25 14.68 5.90
CA ASP A 16 -11.34 14.58 4.77
C ASP A 16 -10.61 13.24 4.88
N LYS A 17 -11.03 12.27 4.06
CA LYS A 17 -10.38 10.95 4.01
C LYS A 17 -8.95 11.15 3.50
N ILE A 18 -8.00 11.17 4.42
CA ILE A 18 -6.57 11.14 4.09
C ILE A 18 -6.30 9.86 3.31
N GLN A 19 -5.94 10.01 2.03
CA GLN A 19 -5.63 8.89 1.16
C GLN A 19 -4.16 8.48 1.35
N PRO A 20 -3.86 7.18 1.37
CA PRO A 20 -2.48 6.70 1.40
C PRO A 20 -1.77 7.08 0.09
N ASN A 21 -0.47 7.36 0.18
CA ASN A 21 0.41 7.58 -0.96
C ASN A 21 1.50 6.51 -1.02
N HIS A 22 2.38 6.58 -2.03
CA HIS A 22 3.49 5.63 -2.19
C HIS A 22 4.39 5.54 -0.93
N VAL A 23 4.63 6.65 -0.22
CA VAL A 23 5.41 6.67 1.02
C VAL A 23 4.72 5.85 2.12
N THR A 24 3.40 5.99 2.26
CA THR A 24 2.59 5.25 3.22
C THR A 24 2.72 3.74 2.99
N TYR A 25 2.61 3.31 1.73
CA TYR A 25 2.77 1.90 1.35
C TYR A 25 4.18 1.37 1.61
N GLY A 26 5.22 2.08 1.18
CA GLY A 26 6.60 1.65 1.37
C GLY A 26 6.97 1.54 2.85
N LEU A 27 6.53 2.49 3.68
CA LEU A 27 6.77 2.42 5.13
C LEU A 27 6.03 1.24 5.77
N PHE A 28 4.78 0.99 5.38
CA PHE A 28 4.02 -0.15 5.89
C PHE A 28 4.71 -1.48 5.57
N LEU A 29 5.20 -1.64 4.34
CA LEU A 29 5.95 -2.82 3.91
C LEU A 29 7.24 -2.99 4.72
N LYS A 30 7.98 -1.90 4.95
CA LYS A 30 9.19 -1.90 5.79
C LYS A 30 8.88 -2.36 7.21
N CYS A 31 7.81 -1.83 7.82
CA CYS A 31 7.35 -2.26 9.14
C CYS A 31 7.01 -3.76 9.17
N CYS A 32 6.34 -4.28 8.13
CA CYS A 32 6.06 -5.71 8.01
C CYS A 32 7.34 -6.55 7.94
N GLY A 33 8.33 -6.09 7.16
CA GLY A 33 9.64 -6.74 7.05
C GLY A 33 10.42 -6.79 8.38
N THR A 34 10.27 -5.77 9.22
CA THR A 34 10.99 -5.64 10.50
C THR A 34 10.26 -6.28 11.69
N LEU A 35 8.94 -6.12 11.79
CA LEU A 35 8.17 -6.44 12.99
C LEU A 35 7.52 -7.83 12.93
N LEU A 36 7.22 -8.33 11.73
CA LEU A 36 6.57 -9.63 11.58
C LEU A 36 7.62 -10.76 11.54
N PRO A 37 7.38 -11.90 12.21
CA PRO A 37 8.29 -13.04 12.17
C PRO A 37 8.54 -13.53 10.73
N GLN A 38 9.80 -13.75 10.38
CA GLN A 38 10.20 -14.34 9.11
C GLN A 38 9.69 -15.78 8.97
N GLY A 39 9.51 -16.25 7.72
CA GLY A 39 9.03 -17.62 7.43
C GLY A 39 7.55 -17.87 7.75
N ASN A 40 6.80 -16.85 8.16
CA ASN A 40 5.38 -16.97 8.45
C ASN A 40 4.52 -16.68 7.21
N ALA A 41 3.70 -17.63 6.78
CA ALA A 41 2.78 -17.45 5.64
C ALA A 41 1.82 -16.26 5.80
N LYS A 42 1.43 -15.89 7.04
CA LYS A 42 0.59 -14.70 7.30
C LYS A 42 1.33 -13.40 6.98
N ARG A 43 2.64 -13.34 7.22
CA ARG A 43 3.47 -12.17 6.87
C ARG A 43 3.45 -11.95 5.37
N ASP A 44 3.71 -13.01 4.61
CA ASP A 44 3.72 -12.95 3.14
C ASP A 44 2.34 -12.59 2.58
N ALA A 45 1.26 -13.13 3.15
CA ALA A 45 -0.10 -12.76 2.76
C ALA A 45 -0.41 -11.27 2.99
N VAL A 46 0.04 -10.69 4.11
CA VAL A 46 -0.13 -9.25 4.38
C VAL A 46 0.68 -8.41 3.40
N ILE A 47 1.96 -8.75 3.21
CA ILE A 47 2.86 -8.05 2.29
C ILE A 47 2.32 -8.09 0.86
N GLU A 48 1.89 -9.26 0.39
CA GLU A 48 1.29 -9.44 -0.93
C GLU A 48 0.04 -8.56 -1.10
N ASN A 49 -0.86 -8.57 -0.12
CA ASN A 49 -2.11 -7.82 -0.23
C ASN A 49 -1.86 -6.30 -0.28
N VAL A 50 -0.93 -5.81 0.53
CA VAL A 50 -0.55 -4.39 0.57
C VAL A 50 0.13 -3.97 -0.73
N PHE A 51 1.08 -4.77 -1.21
CA PHE A 51 1.78 -4.48 -2.47
C PHE A 51 0.82 -4.46 -3.66
N ARG A 52 -0.05 -5.47 -3.78
CA ARG A 52 -1.08 -5.50 -4.85
C ARG A 52 -2.05 -4.34 -4.75
N LYS A 53 -2.39 -3.89 -3.55
CA LYS A 53 -3.23 -2.70 -3.36
C LYS A 53 -2.53 -1.45 -3.88
N CYS A 54 -1.25 -1.26 -3.55
CA CYS A 54 -0.43 -0.17 -4.07
C CYS A 54 -0.36 -0.18 -5.61
N CYS A 55 -0.15 -1.35 -6.23
CA CYS A 55 -0.18 -1.51 -7.68
C CYS A 55 -1.51 -1.05 -8.30
N ARG A 56 -2.64 -1.51 -7.74
CA ARG A 56 -3.99 -1.17 -8.23
C ARG A 56 -4.32 0.31 -8.08
N GLU A 57 -3.77 0.96 -7.06
CA GLU A 57 -3.95 2.39 -6.83
C GLU A 57 -3.00 3.24 -7.67
N GLY A 58 -2.12 2.64 -8.49
CA GLY A 58 -1.17 3.38 -9.31
C GLY A 58 -0.07 4.06 -8.50
N LEU A 59 0.20 3.59 -7.27
CA LEU A 59 1.10 4.23 -6.32
C LEU A 59 2.48 3.54 -6.20
N MET A 60 2.84 2.70 -7.17
CA MET A 60 4.12 2.02 -7.21
C MET A 60 5.25 3.02 -7.50
N SER A 61 6.30 2.96 -6.68
CA SER A 61 7.55 3.71 -6.89
C SER A 61 8.75 2.85 -6.55
N ASP A 62 9.96 3.33 -6.87
CA ASP A 62 11.22 2.68 -6.49
C ASP A 62 11.29 2.37 -4.99
N PHE A 63 10.82 3.32 -4.16
CA PHE A 63 10.77 3.16 -2.72
C PHE A 63 9.84 2.01 -2.29
N VAL A 64 8.67 1.87 -2.91
CA VAL A 64 7.73 0.78 -2.63
C VAL A 64 8.33 -0.55 -3.07
N LEU A 65 8.95 -0.61 -4.25
CA LEU A 65 9.55 -1.83 -4.78
C LEU A 65 10.73 -2.30 -3.90
N GLU A 66 11.62 -1.40 -3.51
CA GLU A 66 12.73 -1.70 -2.61
C GLU A 66 12.22 -2.18 -1.24
N SER A 67 11.20 -1.52 -0.71
CA SER A 67 10.58 -1.90 0.57
C SER A 67 9.91 -3.26 0.49
N PHE A 68 9.24 -3.58 -0.62
CA PHE A 68 8.66 -4.88 -0.89
C PHE A 68 9.72 -5.97 -0.95
N ARG A 69 10.79 -5.80 -1.74
CA ARG A 69 11.87 -6.79 -1.87
C ARG A 69 12.53 -7.14 -0.56
N ARG A 70 12.73 -6.15 0.31
CA ARG A 70 13.30 -6.37 1.65
C ARG A 70 12.34 -7.06 2.62
N ALA A 71 11.03 -6.90 2.41
CA ALA A 71 10.02 -7.45 3.30
C ALA A 71 9.54 -8.84 2.86
N ALA A 72 9.37 -9.09 1.57
CA ALA A 72 8.86 -10.34 1.03
C ALA A 72 9.86 -11.49 1.19
N SER A 73 9.36 -12.73 1.20
CA SER A 73 10.18 -13.92 0.95
C SER A 73 10.57 -14.01 -0.53
N ASP A 74 11.62 -14.78 -0.82
CA ASP A 74 12.07 -15.01 -2.21
C ASP A 74 10.95 -15.64 -3.06
N ASP A 75 10.21 -16.61 -2.50
CA ASP A 75 9.06 -17.24 -3.14
C ASP A 75 7.98 -16.21 -3.50
N LEU A 76 7.69 -15.27 -2.59
CA LEU A 76 6.71 -14.21 -2.85
C LEU A 76 7.23 -13.21 -3.89
N CYS A 77 8.51 -12.85 -3.84
CA CYS A 77 9.15 -12.02 -4.85
C CYS A 77 9.03 -12.63 -6.24
N VAL A 78 9.40 -13.91 -6.41
CA VAL A 78 9.30 -14.64 -7.68
C VAL A 78 7.84 -14.72 -8.14
N LYS A 79 6.91 -15.05 -7.23
CA LYS A 79 5.47 -15.13 -7.52
C LYS A 79 4.90 -13.82 -8.08
N ILE A 80 5.33 -12.68 -7.55
CA ILE A 80 4.75 -11.37 -7.88
C ILE A 80 5.47 -10.70 -9.05
N LEU A 81 6.79 -10.78 -9.08
CA LEU A 81 7.64 -10.07 -10.03
C LEU A 81 8.00 -10.92 -11.26
N GLY A 82 7.79 -12.24 -11.22
CA GLY A 82 7.89 -13.11 -12.38
C GLY A 82 9.32 -13.42 -12.86
N GLY A 83 10.35 -13.21 -12.05
CA GLY A 83 11.75 -13.50 -12.40
C GLY A 83 12.76 -13.29 -11.27
N ASP A 84 14.04 -13.55 -11.55
CA ASP A 84 15.15 -13.38 -10.61
C ASP A 84 15.17 -11.96 -10.03
N VAL A 85 15.19 -11.89 -8.70
CA VAL A 85 14.89 -10.70 -7.89
C VAL A 85 15.86 -9.53 -8.12
N GLU A 86 17.02 -9.82 -8.72
CA GLU A 86 18.14 -8.91 -8.90
C GLU A 86 18.02 -7.99 -10.13
N ASP A 87 17.19 -8.32 -11.13
CA ASP A 87 17.24 -7.66 -12.46
C ASP A 87 15.92 -6.95 -12.88
N MET A 88 14.98 -6.81 -11.94
CA MET A 88 13.70 -6.12 -12.21
C MET A 88 13.84 -4.61 -12.01
N ASP A 89 14.00 -3.89 -13.10
CA ASP A 89 14.00 -2.42 -13.11
C ASP A 89 12.56 -1.88 -13.07
N VAL A 90 12.29 -0.79 -12.35
CA VAL A 90 10.92 -0.22 -12.22
C VAL A 90 10.37 0.19 -13.59
N LEU A 91 11.25 0.53 -14.52
CA LEU A 91 10.93 0.84 -15.92
C LEU A 91 10.30 -0.33 -16.70
N ARG A 92 10.39 -1.57 -16.18
CA ARG A 92 9.77 -2.76 -16.78
C ARG A 92 8.42 -3.11 -16.15
N LEU A 93 8.00 -2.40 -15.10
CA LEU A 93 6.69 -2.59 -14.50
C LEU A 93 5.58 -2.07 -15.43
N PRO A 94 4.36 -2.62 -15.34
CA PRO A 94 3.21 -2.05 -16.04
C PRO A 94 3.05 -0.57 -15.69
N VAL A 95 2.88 0.28 -16.70
CA VAL A 95 2.81 1.75 -16.55
C VAL A 95 1.70 2.14 -15.58
N GLU A 96 0.59 1.41 -15.59
CA GLU A 96 -0.55 1.63 -14.70
C GLU A 96 -0.22 1.49 -13.21
N TRP A 97 0.86 0.78 -12.84
CA TRP A 97 1.21 0.58 -11.43
C TRP A 97 1.78 1.84 -10.79
N GLY A 98 2.39 2.74 -11.56
CA GLY A 98 2.98 4.00 -11.08
C GLY A 98 2.24 5.25 -11.56
N ALA A 99 1.02 5.11 -12.09
CA ALA A 99 0.31 6.19 -12.77
C ALA A 99 -0.06 7.41 -11.89
N ASN A 100 -0.01 7.26 -10.56
CA ASN A 100 -0.44 8.26 -9.58
C ASN A 100 0.69 8.67 -8.60
N VAL A 101 1.95 8.39 -8.95
CA VAL A 101 3.14 8.80 -8.19
C VAL A 101 3.72 10.09 -8.70
#